data_AF-A0A9D9SD25-F1
#
_entry.id   AF-A0A9D9SD25-F1
#
_cell.length_a   1.000
_cell.length_b   1.000
_cell.length_c   1.000
_cell.angle_alpha   90.00
_cell.angle_beta   90.00
_cell.angle_gamma   90.00
#
_symmetry.space_group_name_H-M   'P 1'
#
loop_
_entity.id
_entity.type
_entity.pdbx_description
1 polymer ?
#
loop_
_entity_poly.entity_id
_entity_poly.type
_entity_poly.pdbx_seq_one_letter_code
_entity_poly.pdbx_strand_id
1 'polypeptide(L)' 'MTDYTYPSVYFAYFFFLIVAAGALYFFFKTRRDGYWGKDSEEVKYRMLEDDDNGGNYGRK' A
#
# COMPACT_ATOMS: atom_id res chain seq x y z
N MET A 1 -17.65 35.27 -18.92
CA MET A 1 -17.15 33.91 -19.16
C MET A 1 -16.07 33.67 -18.13
N THR A 2 -16.42 33.08 -16.98
CA THR A 2 -15.48 32.75 -15.92
C THR A 2 -14.83 31.43 -16.29
N ASP A 3 -13.57 31.47 -16.72
CA ASP A 3 -12.83 30.28 -17.11
C ASP A 3 -12.53 29.44 -15.86
N TYR A 4 -13.44 28.50 -15.55
CA TYR A 4 -13.28 27.52 -14.48
C TYR A 4 -12.22 26.46 -14.79
N THR A 5 -11.59 26.54 -15.97
CA THR A 5 -10.51 25.68 -16.41
C THR A 5 -9.29 25.79 -15.50
N TYR A 6 -8.93 26.99 -15.06
CA TYR A 6 -7.70 27.21 -14.29
C TYR A 6 -7.71 26.55 -12.90
N PRO A 7 -8.78 26.69 -12.08
CA PRO A 7 -8.88 25.95 -10.80
C PRO A 7 -8.95 24.44 -10.99
N SER A 8 -9.63 23.97 -12.04
CA SER A 8 -9.77 22.53 -12.33
C SER A 8 -8.43 21.88 -12.67
N VAL A 9 -7.65 22.53 -13.54
CA VAL A 9 -6.31 22.05 -13.93
C VAL A 9 -5.35 22.06 -12.74
N TYR A 10 -5.40 23.10 -11.91
CA TYR A 10 -4.61 23.17 -10.68
C TYR A 10 -4.94 22.02 -9.72
N PHE A 11 -6.23 21.74 -9.49
CA PHE A 11 -6.67 20.63 -8.65
C PHE A 11 -6.24 19.27 -9.22
N ALA A 12 -6.33 19.09 -10.55
CA ALA A 12 -5.89 17.85 -11.20
C ALA A 12 -4.40 17.59 -10.99
N TYR A 13 -3.54 18.62 -11.12
CA TYR A 13 -2.11 18.48 -10.85
C TYR A 13 -1.81 18.21 -9.37
N PHE A 14 -2.53 18.87 -8.47
CA PHE A 14 -2.39 18.63 -7.03
C PHE A 14 -2.79 17.21 -6.64
N PHE A 15 -3.93 16.73 -7.15
CA PHE A 15 -4.40 15.37 -6.92
C PHE A 15 -3.43 14.34 -7.50
N PHE A 16 -2.94 14.57 -8.73
CA PHE A 16 -1.91 13.74 -9.34
C PHE A 16 -0.65 13.66 -8.47
N LEU A 17 -0.19 14.80 -7.93
CA LEU A 17 0.97 14.83 -7.03
C LEU A 17 0.73 13.98 -5.78
N ILE A 18 -0.45 14.06 -5.16
CA ILE A 18 -0.80 13.24 -3.98
C ILE A 18 -0.73 11.75 -4.32
N VAL A 19 -1.34 11.35 -5.43
CA VAL A 19 -1.35 9.94 -5.87
C VAL A 19 0.06 9.47 -6.20
N ALA A 20 0.85 10.28 -6.92
CA ALA A 20 2.24 9.97 -7.25
C ALA A 20 3.12 9.85 -5.99
N ALA A 21 2.97 10.77 -5.04
CA ALA A 21 3.68 10.72 -3.76
C ALA A 21 3.28 9.48 -2.94
N GLY A 22 1.99 9.14 -2.91
CA GLY A 22 1.49 7.92 -2.29
C GLY A 22 2.08 6.66 -2.94
N ALA A 23 2.06 6.59 -4.27
CA ALA A 23 2.62 5.47 -5.02
C ALA A 23 4.12 5.31 -4.76
N LEU A 24 4.88 6.40 -4.76
CA LEU A 24 6.30 6.38 -4.41
C LEU A 24 6.51 5.94 -2.96
N TYR A 25 5.75 6.47 -2.02
CA TYR A 25 5.82 6.07 -0.61
C TYR A 25 5.59 4.58 -0.43
N PHE A 26 4.53 4.03 -1.03
CA PHE A 26 4.27 2.59 -1.01
C PHE A 26 5.37 1.82 -1.71
N PHE A 27 5.85 2.26 -2.87
CA PHE A 27 6.93 1.59 -3.59
C PHE A 27 8.22 1.51 -2.76
N PHE A 28 8.63 2.61 -2.13
CA PHE A 28 9.78 2.63 -1.22
C PHE A 28 9.54 1.78 0.02
N LYS A 29 8.32 1.80 0.58
CA LYS A 29 7.93 0.95 1.70
C LYS A 29 8.00 -0.53 1.33
N THR A 30 7.43 -0.95 0.19
CA THR A 30 7.47 -2.34 -0.29
C THR A 30 8.90 -2.81 -0.56
N ARG A 31 9.77 -1.91 -1.08
CA ARG A 31 11.19 -2.22 -1.26
C ARG A 31 11.92 -2.39 0.08
N ARG A 32 11.58 -1.60 1.10
CA ARG A 32 12.17 -1.68 2.45
C ARG A 32 11.65 -2.86 3.26
N ASP A 33 10.35 -3.15 3.15
CA ASP A 33 9.68 -4.26 3.84
C ASP A 33 10.05 -5.64 3.25
N GLY A 34 11.01 -5.69 2.31
CA GLY A 34 11.65 -6.93 1.91
C GLY A 34 10.86 -7.81 0.95
N TYR A 35 9.73 -7.32 0.41
CA TYR A 35 8.88 -8.06 -0.53
C TYR A 35 9.61 -8.58 -1.78
N TRP A 36 10.79 -8.03 -2.12
CA TRP A 36 11.59 -8.39 -3.30
C TRP A 36 12.87 -9.19 -2.94
N GLY A 37 13.07 -9.53 -1.66
CA GLY A 37 14.18 -10.37 -1.20
C GLY A 37 13.87 -11.86 -1.30
N LYS A 38 14.89 -12.72 -1.16
CA LYS A 38 14.75 -14.20 -1.16
C LYS A 38 13.83 -14.72 -0.03
N ASP A 39 13.58 -13.90 0.98
CA ASP A 39 12.67 -14.18 2.11
C ASP A 39 11.25 -13.63 1.90
N SER A 40 10.87 -13.23 0.68
CA SER A 40 9.50 -12.79 0.36
C SER A 40 8.44 -13.87 0.64
N GLU A 41 8.87 -15.14 0.68
CA GLU A 41 8.02 -16.27 1.00
C GLU A 41 7.68 -16.32 2.50
N GLU A 42 8.54 -15.84 3.41
CA GLU A 42 8.31 -15.87 4.86
C GLU A 42 7.09 -15.03 5.27
N VAL A 43 6.80 -13.93 4.57
CA VAL A 43 5.61 -13.11 4.82
C VAL A 43 4.33 -13.88 4.49
N LYS A 44 4.36 -14.71 3.45
CA LYS A 44 3.23 -15.55 3.05
C LYS A 44 3.02 -16.69 4.05
N TYR A 45 4.09 -17.27 4.58
CA TYR A 45 4.00 -18.28 5.64
C TYR A 45 3.54 -17.70 6.98
N ARG A 46 3.92 -16.46 7.31
CA ARG A 46 3.40 -15.76 8.51
C ARG A 46 1.88 -15.53 8.44
N MET A 47 1.36 -15.18 7.25
CA MET A 47 -0.11 -15.06 7.07
C MET A 47 -0.82 -16.42 7.12
N LEU A 48 -0.18 -17.50 6.67
CA LEU A 48 -0.70 -18.87 6.79
C LEU A 48 -0.66 -19.37 8.25
N GLU A 49 0.41 -19.08 9.01
CA GLU A 49 0.51 -19.42 10.43
C GLU A 49 -0.47 -18.64 11.29
N ASP A 50 -0.74 -17.36 11.00
CA ASP A 50 -1.79 -16.60 11.70
C ASP A 50 -3.20 -17.12 11.39
N ASP A 51 -3.45 -17.69 10.21
CA ASP A 51 -4.74 -18.31 9.84
C ASP A 51 -4.87 -19.74 10.43
N ASP A 52 -3.79 -20.51 10.48
CA ASP A 52 -3.75 -21.83 11.14
C ASP A 52 -3.84 -21.72 12.68
N ASN A 53 -3.25 -20.68 13.27
CA ASN A 53 -3.25 -20.46 14.73
C ASN A 53 -4.42 -19.59 15.22
N GLY A 54 -5.13 -18.90 14.32
CA GLY A 54 -6.37 -18.16 14.59
C GLY A 54 -7.60 -19.04 14.82
N GLY A 55 -7.49 -20.36 14.61
CA GLY A 55 -8.55 -21.34 14.85
C GLY A 55 -8.55 -21.99 16.24
N ASN A 56 -7.62 -21.65 17.14
CA ASN A 56 -7.49 -22.30 18.45
C ASN A 56 -7.85 -21.41 19.65
N TYR A 57 -8.87 -20.58 19.49
CA TYR A 57 -9.63 -20.03 20.62
C TYR A 57 -10.81 -20.96 20.93
N GLY A 58 -10.58 -22.05 21.67
CA GLY A 58 -11.73 -22.74 22.27
C GLY A 58 -11.60 -24.18 22.78
N ARG A 59 -10.43 -24.84 22.81
CA ARG A 59 -10.29 -26.09 23.59
C ARG A 59 -8.88 -26.28 24.15
N LYS A 60 -8.66 -25.79 25.36
CA LYS A 60 -8.42 -26.60 26.57
C LYS A 60 -8.25 -25.69 27.78
#